data_AF-A0A368FCR3-F1
#
_entry.id   AF-A0A368FCR3-F1
#
_cell.length_a   1.000
_cell.length_b   1.000
_cell.length_c   1.000
_cell.angle_alpha   90.00
_cell.angle_beta   90.00
_cell.angle_gamma   90.00
#
_symmetry.space_group_name_H-M   'P 1'
#
loop_
_entity.id
_entity.type
_entity.pdbx_description
1 polymer ?
#
loop_
_entity_poly.entity_id
_entity_poly.type
_entity_poly.pdbx_seq_one_letter_code
_entity_poly.pdbx_strand_id
1 'polypeptide(L)' 'MNAAEFCAVLPYHIIMDEHCRLIQTGKELANHIPKELLAVGTPVMRIFEVNRPQIPFDFDNICNFINA' A
#
# COMPACT_ATOMS: atom_id res chain seq x y z
N MET A 1 7.45 2.25 18.92
CA MET A 1 7.37 2.88 17.60
C MET A 1 6.01 3.54 17.48
N ASN A 2 5.95 4.87 17.36
CA ASN A 2 4.72 5.59 17.05
C ASN A 2 4.52 5.71 15.53
N ALA A 3 3.36 6.20 15.08
CA ALA A 3 3.05 6.30 13.65
C ALA A 3 4.05 7.17 12.86
N ALA A 4 4.52 8.26 13.44
CA ALA A 4 5.50 9.15 12.78
C ALA A 4 6.87 8.47 12.64
N GLU A 5 7.31 7.73 13.65
CA GLU A 5 8.52 6.91 13.60
C GLU A 5 8.41 5.81 12.54
N PHE A 6 7.27 5.13 12.45
CA PHE A 6 7.01 4.12 11.42
C PHE A 6 7.13 4.71 10.00
N CYS A 7 6.49 5.85 9.75
CA CYS A 7 6.56 6.54 8.46
C CYS A 7 7.97 6.99 8.09
N ALA A 8 8.81 7.31 9.08
CA ALA A 8 10.21 7.67 8.84
C ALA A 8 11.09 6.44 8.53
N VAL A 9 10.81 5.29 9.16
CA VAL A 9 11.59 4.05 8.98
C VAL A 9 11.26 3.35 7.66
N LEU A 10 10.00 3.42 7.21
CA LEU A 10 9.55 2.81 5.96
C LEU A 10 9.05 3.87 4.97
N PRO A 11 9.92 4.65 4.32
CA PRO A 11 9.53 5.80 3.51
C PRO A 11 8.66 5.48 2.27
N TYR A 12 8.64 4.22 1.84
CA TYR A 12 7.91 3.73 0.67
C TYR A 12 6.76 2.77 1.01
N HIS A 13 6.32 2.72 2.27
CA HIS A 13 5.23 1.82 2.66
C HIS A 13 3.88 2.28 2.10
N ILE A 14 2.95 1.33 2.03
CA ILE A 14 1.51 1.60 1.97
C ILE A 14 0.82 0.83 3.08
N ILE A 15 -0.28 1.36 3.58
CA ILE A 15 -1.22 0.62 4.41
C ILE A 15 -2.57 0.69 3.70
N MET A 16 -3.30 -0.42 3.69
CA MET A 16 -4.61 -0.54 3.07
C MET A 16 -5.61 -1.22 4.01
N ASP A 17 -6.90 -0.96 3.79
CA ASP A 17 -8.01 -1.64 4.46
C ASP A 17 -8.32 -3.01 3.83
N GLU A 18 -9.31 -3.72 4.39
CA GLU A 18 -9.79 -5.01 3.88
C GLU A 18 -10.43 -4.94 2.48
N HIS A 19 -10.74 -3.73 2.00
CA HIS A 19 -11.23 -3.49 0.64
C HIS A 19 -10.10 -3.10 -0.31
N CYS A 20 -8.84 -3.27 0.11
CA CYS A 20 -7.65 -2.93 -0.66
C CYS A 20 -7.61 -1.44 -1.08
N ARG A 21 -8.14 -0.56 -0.22
CA ARG A 21 -8.08 0.89 -0.39
C ARG A 21 -7.03 1.49 0.52
N LEU A 22 -6.34 2.49 0.00
CA LEU A 22 -5.23 3.15 0.68
C LEU A 22 -5.69 3.87 1.95
N ILE A 23 -5.01 3.65 3.08
CA ILE A 23 -5.25 4.37 4.35
C ILE A 23 -4.05 5.20 4.82
N GLN A 24 -2.83 4.81 4.42
CA GLN A 24 -1.60 5.52 4.75
C GLN A 24 -0.52 5.24 3.70
N THR A 25 0.36 6.22 3.47
CA THR A 25 1.54 6.10 2.60
C THR A 25 2.78 6.64 3.28
N GLY A 26 3.92 6.07 2.90
CA GLY A 26 5.22 6.65 3.17
C GLY A 26 5.46 7.92 2.36
N LYS A 27 6.13 8.90 2.98
CA LYS A 27 6.32 10.24 2.41
C LYS A 27 7.05 10.28 1.07
N GLU A 28 7.94 9.32 0.80
CA GLU A 28 8.77 9.32 -0.41
C GLU A 28 7.98 8.86 -1.65
N LEU A 29 6.82 8.21 -1.48
CA LEU A 29 5.94 7.87 -2.60
C LEU A 29 5.42 9.12 -3.34
N ALA A 30 5.27 10.25 -2.64
CA ALA A 30 4.82 11.51 -3.25
C ALA A 30 5.82 12.11 -4.26
N ASN A 31 7.07 11.62 -4.29
CA ASN A 31 8.06 12.01 -5.28
C ASN A 31 7.90 11.27 -6.62
N HIS A 32 7.11 10.18 -6.64
CA HIS A 32 6.99 9.28 -7.79
C HIS A 32 5.56 9.11 -8.28
N ILE A 33 4.57 9.34 -7.41
CA ILE A 33 3.15 9.07 -7.68
C ILE A 33 2.36 10.37 -7.52
N PRO A 34 1.45 10.69 -8.46
CA PRO A 34 0.56 11.84 -8.36
C PRO A 34 -0.22 11.88 -7.05
N LYS A 35 -0.35 13.06 -6.44
CA LYS A 35 -0.98 13.22 -5.11
C LYS A 35 -2.43 12.76 -5.08
N GLU A 36 -3.14 12.92 -6.18
CA GLU A 36 -4.53 12.47 -6.35
C GLU A 36 -4.67 10.94 -6.27
N LEU A 37 -3.64 10.19 -6.65
CA LEU A 37 -3.61 8.73 -6.52
C LEU A 37 -3.19 8.29 -5.12
N LEU A 38 -2.47 9.12 -4.37
CA LEU A 38 -2.10 8.84 -2.97
C LEU A 38 -3.18 9.25 -1.95
N ALA A 39 -4.36 9.68 -2.42
CA ALA A 39 -5.47 10.03 -1.54
C ALA A 39 -6.03 8.81 -0.80
N VAL A 40 -6.37 8.98 0.48
CA VAL A 40 -7.06 7.96 1.29
C VAL A 40 -8.34 7.50 0.58
N GLY A 41 -8.54 6.19 0.53
CA GLY A 41 -9.67 5.55 -0.17
C GLY A 41 -9.37 5.17 -1.62
N THR A 42 -8.24 5.59 -2.20
CA THR A 42 -7.86 5.18 -3.55
C THR A 42 -7.63 3.66 -3.60
N PRO A 43 -8.26 2.92 -4.53
CA PRO A 43 -7.97 1.50 -4.71
C PRO A 43 -6.51 1.29 -5.10
N VAL A 44 -5.79 0.43 -4.37
CA VAL A 44 -4.34 0.23 -4.55
C VAL A 44 -3.99 -0.23 -5.97
N MET A 45 -4.88 -1.01 -6.61
CA MET A 45 -4.74 -1.45 -8.01
C MET A 45 -4.78 -0.33 -9.06
N ARG A 46 -5.16 0.90 -8.69
CA ARG A 46 -5.04 2.07 -9.58
C ARG A 46 -3.63 2.66 -9.57
N ILE A 47 -2.79 2.22 -8.64
CA ILE A 47 -1.47 2.79 -8.36
C ILE A 47 -0.37 1.75 -8.61
N PHE A 48 -0.60 0.52 -8.16
CA PHE A 48 0.39 -0.56 -8.17
C PHE A 48 -0.17 -1.82 -8.83
N GLU A 49 0.75 -2.62 -9.35
CA GLU A 49 0.50 -3.97 -9.86
C GLU A 49 1.37 -4.96 -9.09
N VAL A 50 0.79 -6.09 -8.67
CA VAL A 50 1.54 -7.15 -7.98
C VAL A 50 2.23 -8.04 -8.99
N ASN A 51 3.56 -7.98 -9.00
CA ASN A 51 4.40 -8.82 -9.84
C ASN A 51 4.64 -10.21 -9.25
N ARG A 52 4.68 -10.32 -7.90
CA ARG A 52 4.93 -11.57 -7.15
C ARG A 52 4.25 -11.51 -5.76
N PRO A 53 3.72 -12.64 -5.25
CA PRO A 53 3.39 -13.85 -6.00
C PRO A 53 2.33 -13.56 -7.07
N GLN A 54 2.19 -14.43 -8.07
CA GLN A 54 1.18 -14.24 -9.13
C GLN A 54 -0.18 -14.71 -8.63
N ILE A 55 -0.84 -13.85 -7.84
CA ILE A 55 -2.15 -14.08 -7.23
C ILE A 55 -3.10 -12.94 -7.61
N PRO A 56 -4.42 -13.17 -7.58
CA PRO A 56 -5.38 -12.07 -7.62
C PRO A 56 -5.10 -11.06 -6.50
N PHE A 57 -5.23 -9.77 -6.83
CA PHE A 57 -5.07 -8.72 -5.83
C PHE A 57 -6.38 -8.51 -5.08
N ASP A 58 -6.55 -9.27 -4.02
CA ASP A 58 -7.60 -9.10 -3.03
C ASP A 58 -7.08 -9.45 -1.63
N PHE A 59 -7.81 -9.01 -0.62
CA PHE A 59 -7.38 -9.11 0.78
C PHE A 59 -7.18 -10.56 1.22
N ASP A 60 -8.09 -11.45 0.87
CA ASP A 60 -8.04 -12.85 1.28
C ASP A 60 -6.81 -13.56 0.70
N ASN A 61 -6.52 -13.34 -0.59
CA ASN A 61 -5.31 -13.87 -1.22
C ASN A 61 -4.03 -13.26 -0.61
N ILE A 62 -3.98 -11.95 -0.39
CA ILE A 62 -2.81 -11.33 0.27
C ILE A 62 -2.56 -11.94 1.65
N CYS A 63 -3.61 -12.14 2.46
CA CYS A 63 -3.50 -12.75 3.78
C CYS A 63 -3.03 -14.21 3.71
N ASN A 64 -3.54 -15.00 2.76
CA ASN A 64 -3.14 -16.39 2.58
C ASN A 64 -1.67 -16.54 2.16
N PHE A 65 -1.10 -15.53 1.49
CA PHE A 65 0.26 -15.54 0.98
C PHE A 65 1.21 -14.58 1.72
N ILE A 66 0.89 -14.16 2.95
CA ILE A 66 1.71 -13.19 3.69
C ILE A 66 3.14 -13.69 4.01
N ASN A 67 3.35 -15.01 4.01
CA ASN A 67 4.64 -15.65 4.23
C ASN A 67 5.32 -16.14 2.94
N ALA A 68 4.79 -15.74 1.77
CA ALA A 68 5.33 -16.13 0.46
C ALA A 68 6.66 -15.45 0.13
#